data_AF-A0A1G2R2V0-F1
#
_entry.id   AF-A0A1G2R2V0-F1
#
_cell.length_a   1.000
_cell.length_b   1.000
_cell.length_c   1.000
_cell.angle_alpha   90.00
_cell.angle_beta   90.00
_cell.angle_gamma   90.00
#
_symmetry.space_group_name_H-M   'P 1'
#
loop_
_entity.id
_entity.type
_entity.pdbx_description
1 polymer ?
#
loop_
_entity_poly.entity_id
_entity_poly.type
_entity_poly.pdbx_seq_one_letter_code
_entity_poly.pdbx_strand_id
1 'polypeptide(L)'
;MRNKLNIVALLLLSLAVVLPGGVAKAAYNSVPFDAATTVVLTGPEPDITLTISGGVGQAVEAMVVGVNTVTVTLVGDGSNASSITFTSADRYTLNNDGGFSTTCGASTSSVTLTRAATAGTTTVILAPSTNLCSTSTGGAGGGGGGGGSTTTTTTTPATTPTTPITTPTTTPTTPTTTTTTTTTPIPTALVAIPAVPVNPTVAQVQAAITAILNNINYLRAQLAILIAEENQTVVPSTTACASVTFTRTLQVGTSGADVKCLQALLNQDSVTRIASSGVGSPGNETTLFGSLTRSAVTKFQEKYASSILTPSGLTVGTGTVGPSTRAKLNALLGK
;
A
#
# COMPACT_ATOMS: atom_id res chain seq x y z
N MET A 1 -24.22 15.15 -36.38
CA MET A 1 -22.88 14.52 -36.51
C MET A 1 -21.89 15.35 -35.73
N ARG A 2 -20.92 14.69 -35.08
CA ARG A 2 -19.78 15.22 -34.27
C ARG A 2 -20.17 15.74 -32.88
N ASN A 3 -19.52 15.39 -31.78
CA ASN A 3 -18.66 14.24 -31.41
C ASN A 3 -18.61 14.32 -29.87
N LYS A 4 -18.99 13.25 -29.16
CA LYS A 4 -18.84 13.15 -27.70
C LYS A 4 -17.35 12.92 -27.39
N LEU A 5 -16.68 13.88 -26.78
CA LEU A 5 -15.32 13.70 -26.25
C LEU A 5 -15.43 13.42 -24.74
N ASN A 6 -15.47 12.14 -24.39
CA ASN A 6 -15.29 11.64 -23.03
C ASN A 6 -13.84 11.89 -22.62
N ILE A 7 -13.58 12.91 -21.81
CA ILE A 7 -12.30 13.08 -21.12
C ILE A 7 -12.43 12.39 -19.77
N VAL A 8 -12.20 11.08 -19.77
CA VAL A 8 -11.82 10.36 -18.55
C VAL A 8 -10.33 10.64 -18.38
N ALA A 9 -9.99 11.57 -17.50
CA ALA A 9 -8.62 11.78 -17.06
C ALA A 9 -8.20 10.56 -16.25
N LEU A 10 -7.48 9.65 -16.91
CA LEU A 10 -6.82 8.50 -16.30
C LEU A 10 -5.68 9.02 -15.42
N LEU A 11 -5.97 9.30 -14.16
CA LEU A 11 -4.97 9.73 -13.18
C LEU A 11 -4.15 8.50 -12.77
N LEU A 12 -3.04 8.26 -13.47
CA LEU A 12 -2.03 7.28 -13.09
C LEU A 12 -1.27 7.81 -11.87
N LEU A 13 -1.78 7.52 -10.67
CA LEU A 13 -1.04 7.75 -9.43
C LEU A 13 0.05 6.67 -9.31
N SER A 14 1.21 6.90 -9.95
CA SER A 14 2.39 6.06 -9.77
C SER A 14 3.04 6.38 -8.42
N LEU A 15 2.76 5.60 -7.39
CA LEU A 15 3.48 5.68 -6.11
C LEU A 15 4.83 5.00 -6.30
N ALA A 16 5.87 5.80 -6.59
CA ALA A 16 7.25 5.36 -6.48
C ALA A 16 7.63 5.38 -5.00
N VAL A 17 7.73 4.21 -4.39
CA VAL A 17 8.23 4.06 -3.02
C VAL A 17 9.73 4.36 -3.04
N VAL A 18 10.12 5.58 -2.63
CA VAL A 18 11.53 5.93 -2.38
C VAL A 18 11.75 5.86 -0.87
N LEU A 19 12.41 4.79 -0.41
CA LEU A 19 12.75 4.56 0.99
C LEU A 19 14.08 5.26 1.36
N PRO A 20 14.21 5.79 2.58
CA PRO A 20 15.40 6.52 3.02
C PRO A 20 16.61 5.57 3.16
N GLY A 21 17.61 5.77 2.30
CA GLY A 21 18.87 5.03 2.34
C GLY A 21 19.72 5.36 3.57
N GLY A 22 19.88 4.38 4.45
CA GLY A 22 20.97 4.33 5.42
C GLY A 22 22.28 3.96 4.73
N VAL A 23 23.34 4.66 5.07
CA VAL A 23 24.68 4.54 4.47
C VAL A 23 25.30 3.16 4.68
N ALA A 24 25.47 2.38 3.61
CA ALA A 24 26.50 1.36 3.51
C ALA A 24 26.90 1.20 2.04
N LYS A 25 28.20 1.32 1.74
CA LYS A 25 28.75 1.10 0.41
C LYS A 25 28.60 -0.38 0.00
N ALA A 26 27.61 -0.69 -0.82
CA ALA A 26 27.58 -1.83 -1.72
C ALA A 26 26.65 -1.50 -2.90
N ALA A 27 27.12 -1.75 -4.13
CA ALA A 27 26.43 -1.66 -5.43
C ALA A 27 25.28 -0.63 -5.57
N TYR A 28 25.51 0.42 -6.37
CA TYR A 28 24.47 1.37 -6.76
C TYR A 28 23.19 0.64 -7.22
N ASN A 29 22.06 0.97 -6.60
CA ASN A 29 20.68 0.68 -7.03
C ASN A 29 19.94 -0.61 -6.63
N SER A 30 20.36 -1.36 -5.60
CA SER A 30 19.55 -2.49 -5.11
C SER A 30 18.67 -2.12 -3.90
N VAL A 31 17.36 -2.39 -3.97
CA VAL A 31 16.41 -2.29 -2.84
C VAL A 31 16.33 -3.65 -2.12
N PRO A 32 17.10 -3.91 -1.05
CA PRO A 32 17.04 -5.19 -0.37
C PRO A 32 15.66 -5.40 0.28
N PHE A 33 14.97 -6.48 -0.10
CA PHE A 33 13.79 -6.98 0.62
C PHE A 33 14.26 -8.11 1.56
N ASP A 34 14.93 -7.72 2.64
CA ASP A 34 15.42 -8.63 3.69
C ASP A 34 14.30 -9.10 4.64
N ALA A 35 13.16 -8.38 4.64
CA ALA A 35 11.92 -8.73 5.32
C ALA A 35 10.73 -8.74 4.34
N ALA A 36 9.76 -9.63 4.63
CA ALA A 36 8.53 -9.71 3.85
C ALA A 36 7.76 -8.38 3.93
N THR A 37 7.56 -7.74 2.76
CA THR A 37 6.88 -6.44 2.65
C THR A 37 5.50 -6.63 2.05
N THR A 38 4.46 -6.06 2.67
CA THR A 38 3.09 -6.13 2.14
C THR A 38 2.80 -4.97 1.21
N VAL A 39 2.17 -5.26 0.07
CA VAL A 39 1.72 -4.30 -0.93
C VAL A 39 0.25 -4.53 -1.21
N VAL A 40 -0.54 -3.46 -1.12
CA VAL A 40 -1.97 -3.49 -1.40
C VAL A 40 -2.21 -2.85 -2.76
N LEU A 41 -2.85 -3.59 -3.66
CA LEU A 41 -3.27 -3.10 -4.96
C LEU A 41 -4.71 -2.62 -4.86
N THR A 42 -4.88 -1.30 -4.87
CA THR A 42 -6.19 -0.66 -4.86
C THR A 42 -6.80 -0.75 -6.26
N GLY A 43 -7.98 -1.37 -6.35
CA GLY A 43 -8.72 -1.58 -7.59
C GLY A 43 -10.22 -1.35 -7.43
N PRO A 44 -11.04 -1.53 -8.49
CA PRO A 44 -12.49 -1.33 -8.44
C PRO A 44 -13.27 -2.42 -7.66
N GLU A 45 -12.69 -2.93 -6.56
CA GLU A 45 -13.14 -4.03 -5.69
C GLU A 45 -13.01 -5.45 -6.30
N PRO A 46 -12.47 -6.44 -5.55
CA PRO A 46 -11.82 -6.33 -4.23
C PRO A 46 -10.38 -5.81 -4.30
N ASP A 47 -9.89 -5.23 -3.20
CA ASP A 47 -8.47 -4.92 -3.01
C ASP A 47 -7.64 -6.22 -2.96
N ILE A 48 -6.52 -6.25 -3.68
CA ILE A 48 -5.64 -7.42 -3.73
C ILE A 48 -4.41 -7.15 -2.86
N THR A 49 -4.23 -7.93 -1.79
CA THR A 49 -3.02 -7.86 -0.95
C THR A 49 -1.98 -8.88 -1.40
N LEU A 50 -0.78 -8.41 -1.66
CA LEU A 50 0.38 -9.23 -2.00
C LEU A 50 1.48 -9.06 -0.94
N THR A 51 2.12 -10.16 -0.59
CA THR A 51 3.35 -10.16 0.21
C THR A 51 4.54 -10.39 -0.71
N ILE A 52 5.53 -9.52 -0.60
CA ILE A 52 6.76 -9.54 -1.38
C ILE A 52 7.88 -10.05 -0.50
N SER A 53 8.62 -11.04 -0.99
CA SER A 53 9.85 -11.52 -0.38
C SER A 53 10.98 -11.46 -1.39
N GLY A 54 12.11 -10.87 -1.01
CA GLY A 54 13.33 -10.87 -1.81
C GLY A 54 14.00 -12.24 -1.79
N GLY A 55 14.65 -12.61 -2.88
CA GLY A 55 15.59 -13.73 -2.94
C GLY A 55 17.04 -13.24 -3.05
N VAL A 56 17.98 -14.15 -2.79
CA VAL A 56 19.43 -13.87 -2.74
C VAL A 56 19.97 -13.36 -4.08
N GLY A 57 20.73 -12.25 -4.04
CA GLY A 57 21.40 -11.64 -5.20
C GLY A 57 20.69 -10.39 -5.70
N GLN A 58 21.23 -9.23 -5.32
CA GLN A 58 20.98 -7.86 -5.83
C GLN A 58 19.57 -7.57 -6.39
N ALA A 59 18.71 -7.11 -5.50
CA ALA A 59 17.30 -6.83 -5.74
C ALA A 59 16.99 -5.74 -6.79
N VAL A 60 15.73 -5.78 -7.23
CA VAL A 60 14.97 -4.90 -8.14
C VAL A 60 15.48 -3.46 -8.20
N GLU A 61 15.67 -2.93 -9.41
CA GLU A 61 16.07 -1.54 -9.66
C GLU A 61 14.92 -0.56 -9.51
N ALA A 62 13.73 -0.95 -9.94
CA ALA A 62 12.52 -0.14 -9.81
C ALA A 62 11.30 -1.02 -9.64
N MET A 63 10.43 -0.64 -8.69
CA MET A 63 9.11 -1.23 -8.54
C MET A 63 8.08 -0.11 -8.47
N VAL A 64 7.08 -0.20 -9.34
CA VAL A 64 5.98 0.77 -9.43
C VAL A 64 4.68 0.03 -9.12
N VAL A 65 3.97 0.50 -8.11
CA VAL A 65 2.63 -0.01 -7.77
C VAL A 65 1.62 0.86 -8.50
N GLY A 66 0.86 0.24 -9.40
CA GLY A 66 -0.24 0.86 -10.13
C GLY A 66 -1.59 0.32 -9.67
N VAL A 67 -2.66 0.78 -10.31
CA VAL A 67 -3.99 0.21 -10.13
C VAL A 67 -4.01 -1.23 -10.65
N ASN A 68 -4.34 -2.19 -9.79
CA ASN A 68 -4.38 -3.63 -10.10
C ASN A 68 -3.08 -4.23 -10.68
N THR A 69 -1.97 -3.50 -10.68
CA THR A 69 -0.74 -3.93 -11.35
C THR A 69 0.48 -3.58 -10.54
N VAL A 70 1.51 -4.40 -10.66
CA VAL A 70 2.84 -4.13 -10.13
C VAL A 70 3.85 -4.25 -11.26
N THR A 71 4.52 -3.17 -11.59
CA THR A 71 5.63 -3.19 -12.55
C THR A 71 6.94 -3.33 -11.79
N VAL A 72 7.76 -4.31 -12.18
CA VAL A 72 9.02 -4.67 -11.52
C VAL A 72 10.13 -4.66 -12.56
N THR A 73 11.24 -3.98 -12.26
CA THR A 73 12.43 -3.94 -13.12
C THR A 73 13.57 -4.71 -12.46
N LEU A 74 13.88 -5.88 -13.01
CA LEU A 74 14.91 -6.80 -12.53
C LEU A 74 16.26 -6.51 -13.19
N VAL A 75 17.32 -6.42 -12.37
CA VAL A 75 18.69 -6.16 -12.85
C VAL A 75 19.57 -7.37 -12.65
N GLY A 76 20.59 -7.47 -13.48
CA GLY A 76 21.52 -8.56 -13.56
C GLY A 76 22.82 -7.87 -13.90
N ASP A 77 23.81 -8.06 -13.04
CA ASP A 77 25.10 -7.37 -13.10
C ASP A 77 26.16 -8.20 -13.84
N GLY A 78 25.75 -9.29 -14.51
CA GLY A 78 26.64 -10.25 -15.14
C GLY A 78 27.26 -11.26 -14.17
N SER A 79 27.03 -11.13 -12.86
CA SER A 79 27.64 -11.95 -11.80
C SER A 79 26.61 -12.59 -10.87
N ASN A 80 25.46 -11.96 -10.68
CA ASN A 80 24.39 -12.36 -9.77
C ASN A 80 23.05 -12.39 -10.51
N ALA A 81 22.26 -13.43 -10.23
CA ALA A 81 20.86 -13.51 -10.67
C ALA A 81 19.99 -12.69 -9.72
N SER A 82 18.92 -12.07 -10.26
CA SER A 82 17.88 -11.42 -9.47
C SER A 82 16.71 -12.35 -9.24
N SER A 83 16.15 -12.35 -8.04
CA SER A 83 14.86 -13.00 -7.80
C SER A 83 13.98 -12.25 -6.80
N ILE A 84 12.68 -12.21 -7.08
CA ILE A 84 11.66 -11.63 -6.22
C ILE A 84 10.42 -12.50 -6.27
N THR A 85 9.83 -12.78 -5.10
CA THR A 85 8.62 -13.60 -4.99
C THR A 85 7.45 -12.75 -4.53
N PHE A 86 6.35 -12.85 -5.26
CA PHE A 86 5.05 -12.30 -4.91
C PHE A 86 4.16 -13.42 -4.41
N THR A 87 3.50 -13.22 -3.27
CA THR A 87 2.59 -14.19 -2.67
C THR A 87 1.23 -13.54 -2.42
N SER A 88 0.14 -14.17 -2.83
CA SER A 88 -1.21 -13.80 -2.43
C SER A 88 -1.74 -14.76 -1.36
N ALA A 89 -2.19 -14.21 -0.23
CA ALA A 89 -2.83 -14.97 0.84
C ALA A 89 -4.24 -15.47 0.44
N ASP A 90 -4.93 -14.73 -0.43
CA ASP A 90 -6.27 -15.07 -0.91
C ASP A 90 -6.26 -16.01 -2.13
N ARG A 91 -5.07 -16.55 -2.47
CA ARG A 91 -4.85 -17.45 -3.61
C ARG A 91 -5.24 -16.87 -4.96
N TYR A 92 -5.14 -15.56 -5.17
CA TYR A 92 -5.42 -14.96 -6.47
C TYR A 92 -4.46 -15.41 -7.57
N THR A 93 -4.93 -15.50 -8.81
CA THR A 93 -4.06 -15.86 -9.93
C THR A 93 -3.14 -14.69 -10.26
N LEU A 94 -1.83 -14.92 -10.25
CA LEU A 94 -0.81 -13.88 -10.42
C LEU A 94 -0.33 -13.82 -11.87
N ASN A 95 -1.20 -13.33 -12.76
CA ASN A 95 -0.87 -13.15 -14.17
C ASN A 95 0.29 -12.16 -14.34
N ASN A 96 1.15 -12.41 -15.33
CA ASN A 96 2.27 -11.54 -15.67
C ASN A 96 2.59 -11.62 -17.17
N ASP A 97 3.20 -10.58 -17.70
CA ASP A 97 3.63 -10.48 -19.10
C ASP A 97 5.01 -11.13 -19.37
N GLY A 98 5.76 -11.44 -18.31
CA GLY A 98 7.10 -12.04 -18.38
C GLY A 98 7.13 -13.56 -18.58
N GLY A 99 5.97 -14.21 -18.67
CA GLY A 99 5.86 -15.67 -18.86
C GLY A 99 6.20 -16.50 -17.63
N PHE A 100 6.28 -15.89 -16.44
CA PHE A 100 6.53 -16.59 -15.18
C PHE A 100 5.31 -17.40 -14.75
N SER A 101 5.52 -18.63 -14.31
CA SER A 101 4.42 -19.50 -13.90
C SER A 101 3.96 -19.18 -12.47
N THR A 102 2.65 -19.00 -12.28
CA THR A 102 2.05 -18.94 -10.96
C THR A 102 1.99 -20.34 -10.34
N THR A 103 2.50 -20.49 -9.13
CA THR A 103 2.36 -21.69 -8.32
C THR A 103 1.13 -21.56 -7.42
N CYS A 104 0.17 -22.46 -7.58
CA CYS A 104 -1.01 -22.51 -6.71
C CYS A 104 -0.77 -23.49 -5.56
N GLY A 105 -0.63 -22.98 -4.33
CA GLY A 105 -0.57 -23.78 -3.11
C GLY A 105 -1.95 -24.06 -2.51
N ALA A 106 -1.98 -24.75 -1.37
CA ALA A 106 -3.23 -25.07 -0.66
C ALA A 106 -3.91 -23.82 -0.05
N SER A 107 -3.12 -22.85 0.41
CA SER A 107 -3.59 -21.65 1.11
C SER A 107 -3.04 -20.35 0.56
N THR A 108 -2.09 -20.40 -0.37
CA THR A 108 -1.50 -19.22 -1.02
C THR A 108 -1.27 -19.49 -2.50
N SER A 109 -1.17 -18.43 -3.29
CA SER A 109 -0.59 -18.50 -4.64
C SER A 109 0.67 -17.66 -4.67
N SER A 110 1.68 -18.08 -5.43
CA SER A 110 2.93 -17.33 -5.54
C SER A 110 3.46 -17.32 -6.96
N VAL A 111 4.19 -16.28 -7.31
CA VAL A 111 4.98 -16.20 -8.55
C VAL A 111 6.35 -15.67 -8.18
N THR A 112 7.39 -16.35 -8.65
CA THR A 112 8.77 -15.92 -8.48
C THR A 112 9.27 -15.42 -9.82
N LEU A 113 9.60 -14.14 -9.87
CA LEU A 113 10.25 -13.53 -11.02
C LEU A 113 11.74 -13.74 -10.86
N THR A 114 12.35 -14.40 -11.82
CA THR A 114 13.79 -14.65 -11.84
C THR A 114 14.40 -14.07 -13.09
N ARG A 115 15.59 -13.51 -12.94
CA ARG A 115 16.42 -13.10 -14.06
C ARG A 115 17.81 -13.67 -13.87
N ALA A 116 18.32 -14.33 -14.92
CA ALA A 116 19.66 -14.90 -14.92
C ALA A 116 20.72 -13.80 -14.72
N ALA A 117 21.93 -14.21 -14.32
CA ALA A 117 23.09 -13.34 -14.08
C ALA A 117 23.68 -12.73 -15.38
N THR A 118 22.84 -12.20 -16.25
CA THR A 118 23.23 -11.53 -17.49
C THR A 118 23.14 -10.02 -17.30
N ALA A 119 24.15 -9.29 -17.75
CA ALA A 119 24.16 -7.83 -17.70
C ALA A 119 22.93 -7.25 -18.41
N GLY A 120 22.22 -6.32 -17.76
CA GLY A 120 21.07 -5.59 -18.34
C GLY A 120 19.90 -5.44 -17.38
N THR A 121 18.71 -5.18 -17.94
CA THR A 121 17.46 -4.96 -17.19
C THR A 121 16.30 -5.74 -17.84
N THR A 122 15.32 -6.18 -17.07
CA THR A 122 14.05 -6.74 -17.58
C THR A 122 12.90 -6.22 -16.78
N THR A 123 11.91 -5.66 -17.45
CA THR A 123 10.68 -5.16 -16.83
C THR A 123 9.58 -6.20 -16.97
N VAL A 124 8.87 -6.48 -15.87
CA VAL A 124 7.74 -7.41 -15.79
C VAL A 124 6.57 -6.69 -15.16
N ILE A 125 5.39 -6.79 -15.76
CA ILE A 125 4.13 -6.30 -15.23
C ILE A 125 3.34 -7.48 -14.66
N LEU A 126 3.12 -7.48 -13.36
CA LEU A 126 2.19 -8.36 -12.68
C LEU A 126 0.82 -7.71 -12.71
N ALA A 127 -0.18 -8.46 -13.14
CA ALA A 127 -1.59 -8.06 -13.15
C ALA A 127 -2.41 -9.16 -12.47
N PRO A 128 -2.44 -9.23 -11.13
CA PRO A 128 -3.23 -10.23 -10.42
C PRO A 128 -4.70 -10.17 -10.82
N SER A 129 -5.33 -11.33 -10.95
CA SER A 129 -6.77 -11.44 -11.16
C SER A 129 -7.47 -11.99 -9.93
N THR A 130 -8.72 -11.60 -9.76
CA THR A 130 -9.58 -12.03 -8.64
C THR A 130 -10.00 -13.50 -8.75
N ASN A 131 -9.58 -14.20 -9.81
CA ASN A 131 -9.81 -15.63 -9.98
C ASN A 131 -8.88 -16.41 -9.05
N LEU A 132 -9.45 -17.35 -8.29
CA LEU A 132 -8.66 -18.25 -7.45
C LEU A 132 -7.75 -19.13 -8.31
N CYS A 133 -6.48 -19.15 -7.94
CA CYS A 133 -5.44 -20.02 -8.48
C CYS A 133 -5.81 -21.46 -8.16
N SER A 134 -6.29 -22.18 -9.18
CA SER A 134 -6.64 -23.58 -9.08
C SER A 134 -5.47 -24.44 -9.58
N THR A 135 -5.09 -25.43 -8.78
CA THR A 135 -4.34 -26.57 -9.30
C THR A 135 -5.32 -27.32 -10.20
N SER A 136 -5.10 -27.34 -11.50
CA SER A 136 -5.93 -28.13 -12.41
C SER A 136 -5.90 -29.60 -11.97
N THR A 137 -6.95 -30.06 -11.30
CA THR A 137 -7.32 -31.47 -11.24
C THR A 137 -7.91 -31.83 -12.60
N GLY A 138 -7.04 -32.22 -13.53
CA GLY A 138 -7.40 -32.83 -14.81
C GLY A 138 -6.41 -33.97 -15.08
N GLY A 139 -6.92 -35.20 -15.16
CA GLY A 139 -6.10 -36.41 -15.29
C GLY A 139 -5.71 -36.82 -16.71
N ALA A 140 -4.85 -37.84 -16.72
CA ALA A 140 -4.52 -38.84 -17.76
C ALA A 140 -3.45 -38.53 -18.85
N GLY A 141 -2.48 -39.47 -18.93
CA GLY A 141 -1.50 -39.72 -20.00
C GLY A 141 -0.06 -39.39 -19.58
N GLY A 142 0.95 -40.26 -19.54
CA GLY A 142 1.14 -41.64 -20.02
C GLY A 142 2.59 -41.79 -20.51
N GLY A 143 3.37 -42.74 -19.96
CA GLY A 143 4.70 -43.19 -20.43
C GLY A 143 5.89 -42.41 -19.83
N GLY A 144 6.99 -42.99 -19.36
CA GLY A 144 7.47 -44.37 -19.32
C GLY A 144 9.00 -44.35 -19.18
N GLY A 145 9.56 -45.22 -18.33
CA GLY A 145 10.92 -45.79 -18.52
C GLY A 145 12.11 -45.12 -17.83
N GLY A 146 12.55 -45.74 -16.72
CA GLY A 146 13.86 -46.41 -16.66
C GLY A 146 15.07 -45.68 -16.08
N GLY A 147 15.74 -46.33 -15.12
CA GLY A 147 17.17 -46.13 -14.85
C GLY A 147 17.51 -45.88 -13.38
N GLY A 148 17.77 -46.95 -12.62
CA GLY A 148 18.05 -46.88 -11.19
C GLY A 148 19.43 -46.34 -10.82
N SER A 149 19.64 -46.16 -9.51
CA SER A 149 20.71 -46.85 -8.78
C SER A 149 20.55 -46.57 -7.28
N THR A 150 20.55 -47.65 -6.52
CA THR A 150 20.69 -47.72 -5.06
C THR A 150 22.01 -47.07 -4.61
N THR A 151 22.00 -46.23 -3.57
CA THR A 151 22.99 -46.36 -2.47
C THR A 151 22.48 -45.70 -1.19
N THR A 152 22.33 -46.54 -0.18
CA THR A 152 22.36 -46.24 1.26
C THR A 152 23.61 -45.43 1.64
N THR A 153 23.48 -44.46 2.55
CA THR A 153 24.48 -44.17 3.62
C THR A 153 23.97 -43.00 4.48
N THR A 154 23.61 -43.30 5.73
CA THR A 154 24.36 -43.03 6.97
C THR A 154 24.44 -41.56 7.37
N THR A 155 23.68 -41.25 8.42
CA THR A 155 23.76 -40.05 9.24
C THR A 155 25.14 -39.92 9.90
N THR A 156 25.76 -38.75 9.81
CA THR A 156 26.88 -38.34 10.69
C THR A 156 26.70 -36.86 11.06
N PRO A 157 26.68 -36.48 12.35
CA PRO A 157 26.59 -35.09 12.78
C PRO A 157 27.92 -34.35 12.58
N ALA A 158 27.86 -33.15 11.98
CA ALA A 158 29.00 -32.26 11.86
C ALA A 158 29.10 -31.34 13.10
N THR A 159 30.29 -31.33 13.70
CA THR A 159 30.70 -30.50 14.84
C THR A 159 30.95 -29.05 14.41
N THR A 160 30.43 -28.12 15.20
CA THR A 160 30.66 -26.67 15.08
C THR A 160 32.00 -26.28 15.73
N PRO A 161 32.92 -25.57 15.04
CA PRO A 161 34.02 -24.88 15.69
C PRO A 161 33.60 -23.45 16.05
N THR A 162 33.70 -23.11 17.33
CA THR A 162 33.60 -21.75 17.86
C THR A 162 34.89 -20.97 17.62
N THR A 163 34.79 -19.76 17.08
CA THR A 163 35.88 -18.76 17.07
C THR A 163 35.37 -17.48 17.76
N PRO A 164 36.14 -16.81 18.64
CA PRO A 164 35.65 -15.67 19.41
C PRO A 164 35.71 -14.36 18.61
N ILE A 165 34.61 -13.60 18.67
CA ILE A 165 34.49 -12.22 18.19
C ILE A 165 35.06 -11.27 19.25
N THR A 166 35.93 -10.35 18.84
CA THR A 166 36.38 -9.21 19.65
C THR A 166 35.58 -7.96 19.29
N THR A 167 35.07 -7.29 20.32
CA THR A 167 34.24 -6.08 20.24
C THR A 167 35.14 -4.83 20.32
N PRO A 168 35.06 -3.86 19.39
CA PRO A 168 35.59 -2.53 19.63
C PRO A 168 34.50 -1.60 20.17
N THR A 169 34.74 -1.09 21.38
CA THR A 169 33.99 0.00 22.01
C THR A 169 34.35 1.32 21.32
N THR A 170 33.34 2.09 20.87
CA THR A 170 33.53 3.51 20.50
C THR A 170 32.58 4.39 21.31
N THR A 171 33.18 5.37 21.97
CA THR A 171 32.55 6.40 22.78
C THR A 171 31.84 7.43 21.88
N PRO A 172 30.57 7.80 22.13
CA PRO A 172 29.90 8.84 21.37
C PRO A 172 30.27 10.22 21.93
N THR A 173 30.77 11.10 21.06
CA THR A 173 30.86 12.55 21.32
C THR A 173 29.71 13.24 20.60
N THR A 174 28.94 14.04 21.35
CA THR A 174 27.79 14.81 20.87
C THR A 174 28.26 16.13 20.24
N PRO A 175 27.92 16.43 18.97
CA PRO A 175 28.07 17.78 18.44
C PRO A 175 26.78 18.59 18.65
N THR A 176 26.90 19.68 19.41
CA THR A 176 25.87 20.71 19.55
C THR A 176 25.85 21.55 18.27
N THR A 177 24.71 21.59 17.56
CA THR A 177 24.53 22.46 16.38
C THR A 177 23.49 23.53 16.70
N THR A 178 23.93 24.78 16.79
CA THR A 178 23.10 25.96 16.99
C THR A 178 22.38 26.32 15.70
N THR A 179 21.04 26.25 15.69
CA THR A 179 20.19 26.68 14.59
C THR A 179 19.86 28.17 14.70
N THR A 180 20.44 28.99 13.81
CA THR A 180 20.00 30.36 13.56
C THR A 180 19.05 30.37 12.36
N THR A 181 17.74 30.52 12.62
CA THR A 181 16.72 30.64 11.58
C THR A 181 16.68 32.08 11.05
N THR A 182 17.33 32.33 9.91
CA THR A 182 17.13 33.55 9.13
C THR A 182 15.89 33.35 8.25
N THR A 183 14.78 34.03 8.59
CA THR A 183 13.51 33.94 7.86
C THR A 183 13.55 34.82 6.61
N THR A 184 13.92 34.23 5.47
CA THR A 184 13.74 34.86 4.15
C THR A 184 12.24 34.80 3.77
N PRO A 185 11.61 35.90 3.34
CA PRO A 185 10.19 35.90 2.97
C PRO A 185 9.91 34.98 1.77
N ILE A 186 8.82 34.22 1.86
CA ILE A 186 8.40 33.25 0.84
C ILE A 186 7.82 33.99 -0.38
N PRO A 187 8.26 33.68 -1.62
CA PRO A 187 7.72 34.30 -2.84
C PRO A 187 6.28 33.83 -3.13
N THR A 188 5.43 34.73 -3.65
CA THR A 188 4.00 34.50 -3.94
C THR A 188 3.69 34.01 -5.35
N ALA A 189 4.70 33.81 -6.22
CA ALA A 189 4.54 33.30 -7.58
C ALA A 189 5.83 32.66 -8.11
N LEU A 190 5.72 31.89 -9.20
CA LEU A 190 6.87 31.38 -9.95
C LEU A 190 7.64 32.54 -10.61
N VAL A 191 8.97 32.47 -10.53
CA VAL A 191 9.91 33.38 -11.16
C VAL A 191 10.46 32.75 -12.43
N ALA A 192 10.54 33.53 -13.52
CA ALA A 192 11.11 33.08 -14.78
C ALA A 192 12.62 32.78 -14.61
N ILE A 193 13.07 31.63 -15.13
CA ILE A 193 14.49 31.25 -15.07
C ILE A 193 15.21 32.00 -16.19
N PRO A 194 16.27 32.78 -15.88
CA PRO A 194 17.05 33.44 -16.90
C PRO A 194 17.76 32.41 -17.80
N ALA A 195 17.72 32.63 -19.11
CA ALA A 195 18.41 31.76 -20.07
C ALA A 195 19.92 31.79 -19.83
N VAL A 196 20.54 30.62 -19.74
CA VAL A 196 21.98 30.47 -19.53
C VAL A 196 22.66 30.37 -20.90
N PRO A 197 23.54 31.32 -21.29
CA PRO A 197 24.25 31.25 -22.56
C PRO A 197 25.29 30.12 -22.55
N VAL A 198 25.78 29.74 -23.74
CA VAL A 198 26.73 28.63 -23.95
C VAL A 198 28.06 28.78 -23.20
N ASN A 199 28.38 29.99 -22.71
CA ASN A 199 29.53 30.28 -21.87
C ASN A 199 29.15 31.29 -20.77
N PRO A 200 28.53 30.83 -19.66
CA PRO A 200 27.94 31.73 -18.68
C PRO A 200 28.97 32.29 -17.71
N THR A 201 28.76 33.53 -17.29
CA THR A 201 29.49 34.13 -16.17
C THR A 201 29.00 33.58 -14.84
N VAL A 202 29.84 33.65 -13.80
CA VAL A 202 29.46 33.25 -12.43
C VAL A 202 28.19 34.00 -11.97
N ALA A 203 28.03 35.26 -12.35
CA ALA A 203 26.83 36.04 -12.04
C ALA A 203 25.55 35.50 -12.71
N GLN A 204 25.64 35.06 -13.97
CA GLN A 204 24.51 34.48 -14.70
C GLN A 204 24.11 33.11 -14.13
N VAL A 205 25.10 32.28 -13.77
CA VAL A 205 24.85 31.01 -13.08
C VAL A 205 24.21 31.26 -11.71
N GLN A 206 24.71 32.23 -10.95
CA GLN A 206 24.16 32.57 -9.64
C GLN A 206 22.71 33.08 -9.73
N ALA A 207 22.40 33.90 -10.73
CA ALA A 207 21.03 34.39 -10.98
C ALA A 207 20.06 33.24 -11.32
N ALA A 208 20.50 32.27 -12.13
CA ALA A 208 19.70 31.09 -12.45
C ALA A 208 19.47 30.22 -11.20
N ILE A 209 20.48 30.02 -10.36
CA ILE A 209 20.37 29.29 -9.09
C ILE A 209 19.36 29.98 -8.16
N THR A 210 19.44 31.30 -8.00
CA THR A 210 18.50 32.05 -7.15
C THR A 210 17.06 31.94 -7.65
N ALA A 211 16.84 32.01 -8.97
CA ALA A 211 15.49 31.84 -9.55
C ALA A 211 14.94 30.43 -9.29
N ILE A 212 15.77 29.40 -9.43
CA ILE A 212 15.37 28.00 -9.14
C ILE A 212 15.05 27.82 -7.66
N LEU A 213 15.87 28.35 -6.74
CA LEU A 213 15.62 28.25 -5.29
C LEU A 213 14.31 28.93 -4.89
N ASN A 214 13.97 30.08 -5.50
CA ASN A 214 12.69 30.74 -5.27
C ASN A 214 11.50 29.89 -5.77
N ASN A 215 11.63 29.27 -6.94
CA ASN A 215 10.60 28.37 -7.46
C ASN A 215 10.42 27.13 -6.59
N ILE A 216 11.51 26.54 -6.08
CA ILE A 216 11.44 25.42 -5.14
C ILE A 216 10.69 25.85 -3.87
N ASN A 217 10.99 27.02 -3.31
CA ASN A 217 10.31 27.51 -2.11
C ASN A 217 8.81 27.75 -2.36
N TYR A 218 8.45 28.29 -3.52
CA TYR A 218 7.06 28.46 -3.93
C TYR A 218 6.32 27.13 -4.07
N LEU A 219 6.90 26.15 -4.77
CA LEU A 219 6.30 24.82 -4.95
C LEU A 219 6.17 24.07 -3.63
N ARG A 220 7.14 24.22 -2.72
CA ARG A 220 7.05 23.66 -1.37
C ARG A 220 5.94 24.31 -0.54
N ALA A 221 5.71 25.62 -0.69
CA ALA A 221 4.59 26.30 -0.04
C ALA A 221 3.23 25.85 -0.60
N GLN A 222 3.11 25.66 -1.92
CA GLN A 222 1.90 25.09 -2.52
C GLN A 222 1.65 23.65 -2.06
N LEU A 223 2.71 22.84 -1.99
CA LEU A 223 2.62 21.47 -1.48
C LEU A 223 2.25 21.46 0.00
N ALA A 224 2.70 22.40 0.82
CA ALA A 224 2.28 22.52 2.21
C ALA A 224 0.78 22.87 2.35
N ILE A 225 0.21 23.63 1.41
CA ILE A 225 -1.24 23.91 1.38
C ILE A 225 -2.02 22.65 0.95
N LEU A 226 -1.57 21.95 -0.09
CA LEU A 226 -2.20 20.69 -0.52
C LEU A 226 -2.08 19.59 0.53
N ILE A 227 -0.92 19.49 1.21
CA ILE A 227 -0.75 18.60 2.35
C ILE A 227 -1.58 19.11 3.53
N ALA A 228 -1.88 20.39 3.70
CA ALA A 228 -2.84 20.83 4.72
C ALA A 228 -4.31 20.50 4.34
N GLU A 229 -4.62 20.38 3.05
CA GLU A 229 -5.91 19.87 2.56
C GLU A 229 -6.00 18.34 2.64
N GLU A 230 -4.90 17.62 2.41
CA GLU A 230 -4.79 16.15 2.50
C GLU A 230 -4.55 15.66 3.94
N ASN A 231 -3.92 16.49 4.76
CA ASN A 231 -3.76 16.40 6.21
C ASN A 231 -4.75 17.33 6.93
N GLN A 232 -5.92 17.57 6.32
CA GLN A 232 -7.12 17.24 7.10
C GLN A 232 -6.97 15.77 7.48
N THR A 233 -6.24 15.54 8.57
CA THR A 233 -6.48 14.40 9.43
C THR A 233 -7.99 14.30 9.48
N VAL A 234 -8.53 13.23 8.92
CA VAL A 234 -9.91 12.83 9.08
C VAL A 234 -10.05 12.53 10.57
N VAL A 235 -10.05 13.57 11.40
CA VAL A 235 -10.92 13.60 12.54
C VAL A 235 -12.27 13.32 11.89
N PRO A 236 -13.03 12.33 12.39
CA PRO A 236 -14.36 12.06 11.89
C PRO A 236 -15.12 13.38 11.69
N SER A 237 -16.27 13.32 11.03
CA SER A 237 -17.35 14.22 11.41
C SER A 237 -17.74 13.95 12.89
N THR A 238 -16.79 14.22 13.81
CA THR A 238 -16.82 14.15 15.27
C THR A 238 -17.64 15.29 15.78
N THR A 239 -17.87 16.34 15.00
CA THR A 239 -18.87 17.35 15.35
C THR A 239 -20.24 16.69 15.54
N ALA A 240 -20.62 15.72 14.70
CA ALA A 240 -21.87 14.98 14.89
C ALA A 240 -21.84 13.99 16.06
N CYS A 241 -20.64 13.54 16.47
CA CYS A 241 -20.44 12.50 17.49
C CYS A 241 -19.87 12.99 18.82
N ALA A 242 -19.57 14.28 18.99
CA ALA A 242 -18.79 14.81 20.11
C ALA A 242 -19.42 14.45 21.47
N SER A 243 -20.75 14.54 21.54
CA SER A 243 -21.57 14.25 22.71
C SER A 243 -22.40 12.97 22.57
N VAL A 244 -22.10 12.11 21.59
CA VAL A 244 -22.85 10.88 21.35
C VAL A 244 -22.12 9.69 21.97
N THR A 245 -22.83 8.97 22.83
CA THR A 245 -22.49 7.61 23.24
C THR A 245 -23.66 6.72 22.86
N PHE A 246 -23.40 5.63 22.15
CA PHE A 246 -24.43 4.70 21.72
C PHE A 246 -24.91 3.86 22.91
N THR A 247 -26.05 4.23 23.48
CA THR A 247 -26.65 3.54 24.64
C THR A 247 -27.86 2.69 24.28
N ARG A 248 -28.63 3.09 23.26
CA ARG A 248 -29.86 2.40 22.81
C ARG A 248 -29.66 1.68 21.49
N THR A 249 -30.48 0.67 21.25
CA THR A 249 -30.51 -0.04 19.96
C THR A 249 -31.01 0.89 18.85
N LEU A 250 -30.31 0.89 17.70
CA LEU A 250 -30.71 1.61 16.49
C LEU A 250 -31.07 0.61 15.39
N GLN A 251 -32.21 0.85 14.75
CA GLN A 251 -32.75 0.01 13.69
C GLN A 251 -33.56 0.84 12.70
N VAL A 252 -34.00 0.25 11.60
CA VAL A 252 -34.82 0.95 10.60
C VAL A 252 -36.03 1.60 11.26
N GLY A 253 -36.26 2.87 10.93
CA GLY A 253 -37.33 3.71 11.50
C GLY A 253 -36.92 4.47 12.76
N THR A 254 -35.77 4.18 13.37
CA THR A 254 -35.25 5.02 14.46
C THR A 254 -34.73 6.35 13.91
N SER A 255 -34.87 7.41 14.71
CA SER A 255 -34.27 8.70 14.41
C SER A 255 -33.58 9.30 15.62
N GLY A 256 -32.62 10.21 15.39
CA GLY A 256 -31.90 10.90 16.46
C GLY A 256 -30.50 11.40 16.07
N ALA A 257 -29.86 12.09 17.01
CA ALA A 257 -28.49 12.55 16.87
C ALA A 257 -27.47 11.39 16.84
N ASP A 258 -27.78 10.30 17.54
CA ASP A 258 -27.03 9.05 17.50
C ASP A 258 -27.07 8.39 16.12
N VAL A 259 -28.22 8.42 15.43
CA VAL A 259 -28.32 7.99 14.03
C VAL A 259 -27.46 8.87 13.13
N LYS A 260 -27.49 10.20 13.31
CA LYS A 260 -26.64 11.10 12.52
C LYS A 260 -25.15 10.83 12.74
N CYS A 261 -24.75 10.61 13.99
CA CYS A 261 -23.38 10.20 14.33
C CYS A 261 -23.02 8.84 13.72
N LEU A 262 -23.93 7.85 13.78
CA LEU A 262 -23.73 6.56 13.13
C LEU A 262 -23.48 6.73 11.63
N GLN A 263 -24.29 7.54 10.96
CA GLN A 263 -24.13 7.79 9.52
C GLN A 263 -22.79 8.46 9.21
N ALA A 264 -22.40 9.44 10.02
CA ALA A 264 -21.10 10.10 9.92
C ALA A 264 -19.95 9.11 10.07
N LEU A 265 -20.04 8.20 11.05
CA LEU A 265 -19.04 7.16 11.27
C LEU A 265 -18.95 6.18 10.09
N LEU A 266 -20.09 5.69 9.60
CA LEU A 266 -20.17 4.74 8.49
C LEU A 266 -19.65 5.34 7.17
N ASN A 267 -19.83 6.64 6.96
CA ASN A 267 -19.38 7.34 5.76
C ASN A 267 -17.87 7.57 5.67
N GLN A 268 -17.13 7.41 6.78
CA GLN A 268 -15.66 7.53 6.79
C GLN A 268 -14.96 6.42 6.02
N ASP A 269 -15.61 5.28 5.89
CA ASP A 269 -15.04 4.09 5.28
C ASP A 269 -15.78 3.81 3.97
N SER A 270 -15.04 3.62 2.89
CA SER A 270 -15.59 3.32 1.57
C SER A 270 -16.47 2.07 1.58
N VAL A 271 -16.12 1.06 2.39
CA VAL A 271 -16.85 -0.20 2.49
C VAL A 271 -18.21 0.01 3.14
N THR A 272 -18.26 0.80 4.22
CA THR A 272 -19.49 1.01 4.99
C THR A 272 -20.27 2.26 4.59
N ARG A 273 -19.80 2.99 3.57
CA ARG A 273 -20.44 4.23 3.11
C ARG A 273 -21.91 4.00 2.73
N ILE A 274 -22.77 4.93 3.17
CA ILE A 274 -24.22 4.84 2.94
C ILE A 274 -24.58 5.21 1.51
N ALA A 275 -24.03 6.33 1.01
CA ALA A 275 -24.26 6.81 -0.34
C ALA A 275 -23.07 7.64 -0.83
N SER A 276 -22.81 7.62 -2.14
CA SER A 276 -21.75 8.42 -2.75
C SER A 276 -22.15 9.89 -2.96
N SER A 277 -23.45 10.18 -3.02
CA SER A 277 -24.01 11.54 -3.13
C SER A 277 -25.44 11.58 -2.63
N GLY A 278 -25.96 12.78 -2.34
CA GLY A 278 -27.33 12.97 -1.88
C GLY A 278 -27.52 12.62 -0.40
N VAL A 279 -28.76 12.29 -0.02
CA VAL A 279 -29.14 12.04 1.38
C VAL A 279 -28.33 10.87 1.97
N GLY A 280 -27.73 11.11 3.14
CA GLY A 280 -26.91 10.11 3.82
C GLY A 280 -25.48 9.96 3.27
N SER A 281 -25.09 10.72 2.24
CA SER A 281 -23.68 10.79 1.80
C SER A 281 -22.80 11.59 2.77
N PRO A 282 -21.45 11.54 2.67
CA PRO A 282 -20.58 12.33 3.53
C PRO A 282 -20.95 13.83 3.51
N GLY A 283 -21.13 14.42 4.68
CA GLY A 283 -21.55 15.82 4.85
C GLY A 283 -23.05 16.07 4.64
N ASN A 284 -23.81 15.04 4.23
CA ASN A 284 -25.26 15.06 4.04
C ASN A 284 -25.95 14.03 4.94
N GLU A 285 -25.38 13.74 6.12
CA GLU A 285 -25.95 12.80 7.08
C GLU A 285 -27.32 13.27 7.58
N THR A 286 -28.21 12.30 7.74
CA THR A 286 -29.58 12.52 8.21
C THR A 286 -29.74 11.98 9.63
N THR A 287 -30.83 12.37 10.29
CA THR A 287 -31.20 11.80 11.58
C THR A 287 -32.04 10.54 11.46
N LEU A 288 -32.31 10.01 10.26
CA LEU A 288 -33.24 8.89 10.04
C LEU A 288 -32.50 7.61 9.64
N PHE A 289 -32.77 6.52 10.36
CA PHE A 289 -32.21 5.21 10.05
C PHE A 289 -33.07 4.53 8.98
N GLY A 290 -32.63 4.62 7.73
CA GLY A 290 -33.29 4.03 6.57
C GLY A 290 -32.73 2.67 6.16
N SER A 291 -33.19 2.16 5.02
CA SER A 291 -32.69 0.92 4.41
C SER A 291 -31.21 1.02 4.01
N LEU A 292 -30.76 2.18 3.52
CA LEU A 292 -29.35 2.41 3.19
C LEU A 292 -28.46 2.37 4.44
N THR A 293 -28.90 3.02 5.53
CA THR A 293 -28.19 2.94 6.82
C THR A 293 -28.14 1.52 7.34
N ARG A 294 -29.22 0.73 7.20
CA ARG A 294 -29.22 -0.70 7.56
C ARG A 294 -28.16 -1.48 6.79
N SER A 295 -28.10 -1.30 5.47
CA SER A 295 -27.12 -1.98 4.61
C SER A 295 -25.69 -1.61 5.01
N ALA A 296 -25.43 -0.33 5.26
CA ALA A 296 -24.15 0.15 5.76
C ALA A 296 -23.78 -0.46 7.13
N VAL A 297 -24.74 -0.58 8.05
CA VAL A 297 -24.54 -1.26 9.33
C VAL A 297 -24.23 -2.74 9.13
N THR A 298 -24.92 -3.45 8.23
CA THR A 298 -24.60 -4.86 7.91
C THR A 298 -23.14 -5.00 7.49
N LYS A 299 -22.67 -4.16 6.55
CA LYS A 299 -21.26 -4.15 6.12
C LYS A 299 -20.29 -3.84 7.26
N PHE A 300 -20.64 -2.89 8.13
CA PHE A 300 -19.84 -2.58 9.31
C PHE A 300 -19.73 -3.77 10.26
N GLN A 301 -20.83 -4.50 10.47
CA GLN A 301 -20.85 -5.67 11.33
C GLN A 301 -20.02 -6.82 10.75
N GLU A 302 -20.08 -7.03 9.45
CA GLU A 302 -19.26 -8.02 8.73
C GLU A 302 -17.78 -7.64 8.75
N LYS A 303 -17.45 -6.36 8.56
CA LYS A 303 -16.09 -5.84 8.69
C LYS A 303 -15.48 -6.10 10.07
N TYR A 304 -16.29 -6.01 11.13
CA TYR A 304 -15.87 -6.27 12.51
C TYR A 304 -16.43 -7.57 13.08
N ALA A 305 -16.63 -8.58 12.22
CA ALA A 305 -17.33 -9.82 12.54
C ALA A 305 -16.79 -10.52 13.80
N SER A 306 -15.46 -10.55 13.98
CA SER A 306 -14.82 -11.17 15.16
C SER A 306 -15.20 -10.54 16.50
N SER A 307 -15.62 -9.27 16.50
CA SER A 307 -16.02 -8.54 17.71
C SER A 307 -17.53 -8.35 17.85
N ILE A 308 -18.26 -8.44 16.75
CA ILE A 308 -19.70 -8.15 16.72
C ILE A 308 -20.55 -9.41 16.50
N LEU A 309 -20.16 -10.26 15.56
CA LEU A 309 -20.98 -11.37 15.08
C LEU A 309 -20.61 -12.70 15.74
N THR A 310 -19.31 -13.02 15.79
CA THR A 310 -18.83 -14.30 16.34
C THR A 310 -19.20 -14.52 17.82
N PRO A 311 -19.23 -13.52 18.72
CA PRO A 311 -19.65 -13.75 20.10
C PRO A 311 -21.11 -14.17 20.24
N SER A 312 -21.92 -13.90 19.22
CA SER A 312 -23.33 -14.25 19.16
C SER A 312 -23.61 -15.40 18.18
N GLY A 313 -22.56 -16.07 17.67
CA GLY A 313 -22.69 -17.16 16.71
C GLY A 313 -23.27 -16.74 15.35
N LEU A 314 -23.23 -15.44 15.03
CA LEU A 314 -23.73 -14.91 13.77
C LEU A 314 -22.63 -14.93 12.70
N THR A 315 -23.04 -15.17 11.46
CA THR A 315 -22.15 -15.14 10.29
C THR A 315 -22.49 -14.01 9.32
N VAL A 316 -23.65 -13.37 9.49
CA VAL A 316 -24.16 -12.30 8.62
C VAL A 316 -24.58 -11.10 9.46
N GLY A 317 -24.30 -9.90 8.97
CA GLY A 317 -24.70 -8.66 9.64
C GLY A 317 -26.22 -8.52 9.73
N THR A 318 -26.74 -8.25 10.92
CA THR A 318 -28.18 -8.06 11.18
C THR A 318 -28.70 -6.72 10.66
N GLY A 319 -27.81 -5.75 10.44
CA GLY A 319 -28.14 -4.37 10.08
C GLY A 319 -28.76 -3.59 11.24
N THR A 320 -28.74 -4.14 12.45
CA THR A 320 -29.27 -3.52 13.68
C THR A 320 -28.14 -3.23 14.65
N VAL A 321 -28.09 -2.02 15.20
CA VAL A 321 -27.05 -1.60 16.15
C VAL A 321 -27.38 -2.11 17.55
N GLY A 322 -27.12 -3.41 17.76
CA GLY A 322 -27.26 -4.09 19.05
C GLY A 322 -26.06 -3.86 19.99
N PRO A 323 -26.04 -4.49 21.17
CA PRO A 323 -25.02 -4.28 22.20
C PRO A 323 -23.58 -4.38 21.70
N SER A 324 -23.22 -5.44 20.96
CA SER A 324 -21.86 -5.63 20.43
C SER A 324 -21.48 -4.57 19.40
N THR A 325 -22.43 -4.17 18.53
CA THR A 325 -22.20 -3.09 17.56
C THR A 325 -22.00 -1.75 18.28
N ARG A 326 -22.79 -1.45 19.31
CA ARG A 326 -22.61 -0.24 20.12
C ARG A 326 -21.27 -0.21 20.84
N ALA A 327 -20.88 -1.33 21.45
CA ALA A 327 -19.59 -1.45 22.11
C ALA A 327 -18.45 -1.12 21.13
N LYS A 328 -18.52 -1.67 19.91
CA LYS A 328 -17.52 -1.37 18.88
C LYS A 328 -17.54 0.09 18.44
N LEU A 329 -18.72 0.68 18.21
CA LEU A 329 -18.86 2.09 17.83
C LEU A 329 -18.34 3.04 18.91
N ASN A 330 -18.67 2.79 20.18
CA ASN A 330 -18.18 3.57 21.32
C ASN A 330 -16.66 3.46 21.46
N ALA A 331 -16.09 2.25 21.29
CA ALA A 331 -14.64 2.06 21.29
C ALA A 331 -13.95 2.85 20.17
N LEU A 332 -14.54 2.92 18.97
CA LEU A 332 -14.03 3.75 17.87
C LEU A 332 -14.12 5.26 18.15
N LEU A 333 -15.04 5.67 19.02
CA LEU A 333 -15.20 7.06 19.46
C LEU A 333 -14.38 7.41 20.73
N GLY A 334 -13.67 6.44 21.32
CA GLY A 334 -12.97 6.62 22.59
C GLY A 334 -13.90 6.89 23.78
N LYS A 335 -15.10 6.30 23.78
CA LYS A 335 -16.13 6.44 24.83
C LYS A 335 -16.19 5.20 25.73
#